data_AF-A0A0F3M5L0-F1
#
_entry.id   AF-A0A0F3M5L0-F1
#
_cell.length_a   1.000
_cell.length_b   1.000
_cell.length_c   1.000
_cell.angle_alpha   90.00
_cell.angle_beta   90.00
_cell.angle_gamma   90.00
#
_symmetry.space_group_name_H-M   'P 1'
#
loop_
_entity.id
_entity.type
_entity.pdbx_description
1 polymer ?
#
loop_
_entity_poly.entity_id
_entity_poly.type
_entity_poly.pdbx_seq_one_letter_code
_entity_poly.pdbx_strand_id
1 'polypeptide(L)' 'MVGLSSWSIWRNLGMRIDYILCTISIALKATDCYIDYHTRNNHRASDHAPVIASFE' A
#
# COMPACT_ATOMS: atom_id res chain seq x y z
N MET A 1 -2.50 -24.56 -9.44
CA MET A 1 -3.52 -24.54 -8.37
C MET A 1 -3.07 -25.61 -7.39
N VAL A 2 -2.66 -25.37 -6.14
CA VAL A 2 -3.21 -24.53 -5.08
C VAL A 2 -2.06 -24.11 -4.14
N GLY A 3 -2.06 -22.86 -3.64
CA GLY A 3 -1.58 -22.57 -2.29
C GLY A 3 -0.09 -22.27 -2.06
N LEU A 4 0.49 -21.27 -2.73
CA LEU A 4 1.45 -20.45 -1.98
C LEU A 4 0.62 -19.62 -0.99
N SER A 5 0.26 -20.22 0.15
CA SER A 5 -0.05 -19.41 1.33
C SER A 5 1.23 -18.62 1.59
N SER A 6 1.29 -17.38 1.10
CA SER A 6 2.42 -16.53 1.38
C SER A 6 2.41 -16.27 2.88
N TRP A 7 3.16 -17.10 3.57
CA TRP A 7 3.24 -17.19 5.02
C TRP A 7 3.62 -15.83 5.63
N SER A 8 4.39 -15.03 4.90
CA SER A 8 4.72 -13.65 5.24
C SER A 8 3.49 -12.72 5.22
N ILE A 9 2.56 -12.85 4.27
CA ILE A 9 1.34 -12.02 4.23
C ILE A 9 0.48 -12.23 5.46
N TRP A 10 0.21 -13.50 5.82
CA TRP A 10 -0.64 -13.83 6.98
C TRP A 10 -0.02 -13.43 8.32
N ARG A 11 1.30 -13.22 8.36
CA ARG A 11 2.04 -12.75 9.52
C ARG A 11 2.33 -11.25 9.51
N ASN A 12 1.82 -10.52 8.51
CA ASN A 12 2.09 -9.10 8.30
C ASN A 12 3.61 -8.78 8.26
N LEU A 13 4.38 -9.66 7.62
CA LEU A 13 5.83 -9.51 7.43
C LEU A 13 6.10 -8.89 6.06
N GLY A 14 5.98 -7.57 5.98
CA GLY A 14 6.20 -6.79 4.77
C GLY A 14 7.37 -5.82 4.86
N MET A 15 7.60 -5.10 3.77
CA MET A 15 8.51 -3.96 3.71
C MET A 15 7.73 -2.73 3.26
N ARG A 16 8.16 -1.54 3.70
CA ARG A 16 7.67 -0.26 3.19
C ARG A 16 8.65 0.28 2.16
N ILE A 17 8.38 0.06 0.87
CA ILE A 17 9.27 0.45 -0.22
C ILE A 17 8.61 1.33 -1.30
N ASP A 18 7.28 1.46 -1.26
CA ASP A 18 6.53 2.36 -2.13
C ASP A 18 6.20 3.66 -1.38
N TYR A 19 6.51 4.80 -2.00
CA TYR A 19 6.38 6.12 -1.40
C TYR A 19 5.82 7.14 -2.40
N ILE A 20 5.06 8.10 -1.89
CA ILE A 20 4.68 9.32 -2.59
C ILE A 20 5.50 10.46 -1.97
N LEU A 21 6.42 11.03 -2.75
CA LEU A 21 7.24 12.17 -2.32
C LEU A 21 6.74 13.44 -3.00
N CYS A 22 6.58 14.51 -2.23
CA CYS A 22 6.04 15.77 -2.71
C CYS A 22 6.98 16.94 -2.38
N THR A 23 6.93 17.99 -3.20
CA THR A 23 7.46 19.30 -2.81
C THR A 23 6.62 19.88 -1.67
N ILE A 24 7.19 20.81 -0.91
CA ILE A 24 6.54 21.41 0.26
C ILE A 24 5.17 22.02 -0.07
N SER A 25 5.04 22.71 -1.22
CA SER A 25 3.78 23.34 -1.63
C SER A 25 2.64 22.34 -1.87
N ILE A 26 2.95 21.11 -2.27
CA ILE A 26 1.98 20.03 -2.44
C ILE A 26 1.76 19.30 -1.12
N ALA A 27 2.81 19.06 -0.34
CA ALA A 27 2.71 18.40 0.95
C ALA A 27 1.79 19.15 1.94
N LEU A 28 1.81 20.49 1.90
CA LEU A 28 0.92 21.33 2.73
C LEU A 28 -0.57 21.19 2.38
N LYS A 29 -0.90 20.62 1.22
CA LYS A 29 -2.28 20.35 0.78
C LYS A 29 -2.74 18.94 1.14
N ALA A 30 -1.87 18.09 1.70
CA ALA A 30 -2.20 16.70 1.97
C ALA A 30 -3.28 16.61 3.05
N THR A 31 -4.39 15.96 2.73
CA THR A 31 -5.52 15.75 3.65
C THR A 31 -5.58 14.32 4.19
N ASP A 32 -5.03 13.35 3.46
CA ASP A 32 -4.94 11.96 3.89
C ASP A 32 -3.77 11.22 3.21
N CYS A 33 -3.25 10.18 3.86
CA CYS A 33 -2.23 9.28 3.29
C CYS A 33 -2.25 7.91 3.99
N TYR A 34 -2.52 6.84 3.22
CA TYR A 34 -2.67 5.49 3.77
C TYR A 34 -2.22 4.38 2.79
N ILE A 35 -2.04 3.16 3.32
CA ILE A 35 -1.93 1.94 2.50
C ILE A 35 -3.31 1.33 2.36
N ASP A 36 -3.72 1.03 1.14
CA ASP A 36 -4.90 0.21 0.90
C ASP A 36 -4.59 -1.29 1.00
N TYR A 37 -4.71 -1.83 2.21
CA TYR A 37 -4.60 -3.27 2.46
C TYR A 37 -5.78 -4.08 1.91
N HIS A 38 -6.94 -3.45 1.66
CA HIS A 38 -8.10 -4.17 1.14
C HIS A 38 -7.83 -4.65 -0.29
N THR A 39 -7.30 -3.77 -1.14
CA THR A 39 -6.92 -4.15 -2.51
C THR A 39 -5.86 -5.26 -2.54
N ARG A 40 -4.93 -5.25 -1.59
CA ARG A 40 -3.87 -6.28 -1.47
C ARG A 40 -4.41 -7.67 -1.11
N ASN A 41 -5.59 -7.76 -0.51
CA ASN A 41 -6.22 -9.02 -0.09
C ASN A 41 -7.14 -9.64 -1.18
N ASN A 42 -7.26 -9.00 -2.34
CA ASN A 42 -8.08 -9.51 -3.44
C ASN A 42 -7.52 -10.81 -4.04
N HIS A 43 -8.38 -11.57 -4.72
CA HIS A 43 -7.97 -12.77 -5.43
C HIS A 43 -6.94 -12.45 -6.52
N ARG A 44 -5.78 -13.13 -6.49
CA ARG A 44 -4.65 -12.89 -7.41
C ARG A 44 -4.16 -11.43 -7.41
N ALA A 45 -4.24 -10.75 -6.26
CA ALA A 45 -3.66 -9.43 -6.09
C ALA A 45 -2.15 -9.40 -6.35
N SER A 46 -1.63 -8.21 -6.70
CA SER A 46 -0.19 -7.92 -6.72
C SER A 46 0.44 -8.21 -5.35
N ASP A 47 1.75 -8.41 -5.33
CA ASP A 47 2.56 -8.52 -4.14
C ASP A 47 2.70 -7.19 -3.36
N HIS A 48 2.48 -6.04 -4.00
CA HIS A 48 2.47 -4.71 -3.38
C HIS A 48 1.05 -4.24 -3.05
N ALA A 49 0.93 -3.45 -1.98
CA ALA A 49 -0.30 -2.75 -1.62
C ALA A 49 -0.25 -1.31 -2.14
N PRO A 50 -1.34 -0.75 -2.71
CA PRO A 50 -1.36 0.64 -3.14
C PRO A 50 -1.10 1.61 -1.98
N VAL A 51 -0.31 2.64 -2.23
CA VAL A 51 -0.16 3.81 -1.34
C VAL A 51 -0.96 4.94 -1.95
N ILE A 52 -1.87 5.52 -1.17
CA ILE A 52 -2.83 6.54 -1.61
C ILE A 52 -2.59 7.81 -0.80
N ALA A 53 -2.57 8.96 -1.47
CA ALA A 53 -2.55 10.27 -0.83
C ALA A 53 -3.60 11.18 -1.48
N SER A 54 -4.27 11.99 -0.67
CA SER A 54 -5.28 12.95 -1.09
C SER A 54 -4.81 14.38 -0.80
N PHE A 55 -5.14 15.32 -1.68
CA PHE A 55 -4.69 16.72 -1.61
C PHE A 55 -5.83 17.68 -1.96
N GLU A 56 -5.95 18.80 -1.25
CA GLU A 56 -6.94 19.87 -1.48
C GLU A 56 -6.29 21.27 -1.53
#